data_AF-A0A2G5MH71-F1
#
_entry.id   AF-A0A2G5MH71-F1
#
_cell.length_a   1.000
_cell.length_b   1.000
_cell.length_c   1.000
_cell.angle_alpha   90.00
_cell.angle_beta   90.00
_cell.angle_gamma   90.00
#
_symmetry.space_group_name_H-M   'P 1'
#
loop_
_entity.id
_entity.type
_entity.pdbx_description
1 polymer ?
#
loop_
_entity_poly.entity_id
_entity_poly.type
_entity_poly.pdbx_seq_one_letter_code
_entity_poly.pdbx_strand_id
1 'polypeptide(L)'
;MGLDIHLEADKRMSLAHLADAVNAVGGAELEQHEQSVEAHFYSGLFLSGCYEVDDPDIRAQDTNDLAFTVAIRCYLRIKGPAPEGADPLADVRELAQQLATRCDACFLMSFQYESLMYYRDEAGFHVL
;
A
#
# COMPACT_ATOMS: atom_id res chain seq x y z
N MET A 1 -7.27 13.34 -7.71
CA MET A 1 -7.73 11.93 -7.70
C MET A 1 -6.80 11.19 -6.77
N GLY A 2 -7.34 10.53 -5.74
CA GLY A 2 -6.57 9.62 -4.91
C GLY A 2 -6.57 8.24 -5.54
N LEU A 3 -5.44 7.56 -5.51
CA LEU A 3 -5.33 6.15 -5.87
C LEU A 3 -4.93 5.40 -4.61
N ASP A 4 -5.75 4.42 -4.24
CA ASP A 4 -5.48 3.53 -3.13
C ASP A 4 -4.95 2.22 -3.69
N ILE A 5 -3.87 1.74 -3.09
CA ILE A 5 -3.18 0.52 -3.50
C ILE A 5 -3.08 -0.38 -2.27
N HIS A 6 -3.41 -1.64 -2.45
CA HIS A 6 -3.32 -2.66 -1.42
C HIS A 6 -2.20 -3.62 -1.76
N LEU A 7 -1.40 -3.97 -0.77
CA LEU A 7 -0.42 -5.05 -0.81
C LEU A 7 -0.91 -6.14 0.15
N GLU A 8 -1.03 -7.36 -0.35
CA GLU A 8 -1.38 -8.54 0.44
C GLU A 8 -0.25 -9.56 0.29
N ALA A 9 0.32 -10.02 1.40
CA ALA A 9 1.46 -10.91 1.40
C ALA A 9 1.32 -12.04 2.42
N ASP A 10 1.95 -13.18 2.12
CA ASP A 10 1.99 -14.31 3.05
C ASP A 10 3.01 -14.13 4.20
N LYS A 11 3.03 -15.11 5.10
CA LYS A 11 3.85 -15.11 6.33
C LYS A 11 5.36 -15.05 6.14
N ARG A 12 5.88 -15.20 4.91
CA ARG A 12 7.31 -15.04 4.60
C ARG A 12 7.71 -13.57 4.54
N MET A 13 6.74 -12.67 4.31
CA MET A 13 6.96 -11.24 4.46
C MET A 13 6.88 -10.88 5.96
N SER A 14 7.74 -9.98 6.40
CA SER A 14 7.77 -9.45 7.77
C SER A 14 7.74 -7.93 7.71
N LEU A 15 7.40 -7.26 8.82
CA LEU A 15 7.47 -5.79 8.89
C LEU A 15 8.91 -5.28 8.71
N ALA A 16 9.93 -6.08 9.06
CA ALA A 16 11.33 -5.73 8.79
C ALA A 16 11.64 -5.75 7.28
N HIS A 17 11.11 -6.73 6.53
CA HIS A 17 11.25 -6.75 5.07
C HIS A 17 10.61 -5.50 4.42
N LEU A 18 9.47 -5.04 4.93
CA LEU A 18 8.83 -3.81 4.49
C LEU A 18 9.68 -2.57 4.81
N ALA A 19 10.14 -2.43 6.06
CA ALA A 19 11.01 -1.35 6.49
C ALA A 19 12.29 -1.26 5.65
N ASP A 20 12.94 -2.40 5.40
CA ASP A 20 14.14 -2.49 4.56
C ASP A 20 13.88 -2.11 3.10
N ALA A 21 12.72 -2.50 2.55
CA ALA A 21 12.33 -2.13 1.20
C ALA A 21 12.01 -0.62 1.10
N VAL A 22 11.31 -0.05 2.08
CA VAL A 22 11.03 1.39 2.16
C VAL A 22 12.33 2.20 2.23
N ASN A 23 13.26 1.81 3.10
CA ASN A 23 14.56 2.48 3.21
C ASN A 23 15.36 2.43 1.91
N ALA A 24 15.26 1.32 1.17
CA ALA A 24 15.96 1.16 -0.11
C ALA A 24 15.40 2.04 -1.24
N VAL A 25 14.09 2.30 -1.24
CA VAL A 25 13.45 3.25 -2.18
C VAL A 25 13.74 4.70 -1.79
N GLY A 26 14.11 4.96 -0.53
CA GLY A 26 14.38 6.30 -0.03
C GLY A 26 13.17 6.95 0.65
N GLY A 27 12.42 6.17 1.45
CA GLY A 27 11.40 6.70 2.35
C GLY A 27 11.96 7.87 3.19
N ALA A 28 11.24 8.98 3.21
CA ALA A 28 11.63 10.19 3.93
C ALA A 28 11.48 10.03 5.44
N GLU A 29 10.41 9.36 5.86
CA GLU A 29 10.10 9.04 7.24
C GLU A 29 9.62 7.59 7.31
N LEU A 30 10.08 6.86 8.33
CA LEU A 30 9.72 5.47 8.59
C LEU A 30 9.58 5.27 10.09
N GLU A 31 8.38 4.87 10.52
CA GLU A 31 8.09 4.47 11.88
C GLU A 31 7.74 2.97 11.90
N GLN A 32 8.41 2.21 12.76
CA GLN A 32 8.15 0.79 12.91
C GLN A 32 7.84 0.47 14.38
N HIS A 33 6.70 -0.18 14.58
CA HIS A 33 6.26 -0.72 15.87
C HIS A 33 6.24 -2.25 15.81
N GLU A 34 5.92 -2.90 16.94
CA GLU A 34 5.87 -4.37 17.02
C GLU A 34 4.87 -4.98 16.03
N GLN A 35 3.77 -4.29 15.73
CA GLN A 35 2.64 -4.79 14.94
C GLN A 35 2.33 -3.94 13.70
N SER A 36 3.05 -2.86 13.46
CA SER A 36 2.80 -1.98 12.33
C SER A 36 4.07 -1.30 11.80
N VAL A 37 3.97 -0.82 10.57
CA VAL A 37 4.97 0.03 9.91
C VAL A 37 4.24 1.16 9.19
N GLU A 38 4.74 2.37 9.29
CA GLU A 38 4.25 3.54 8.58
C GLU A 38 5.41 4.26 7.90
N ALA A 39 5.18 4.75 6.69
CA ALA A 39 6.21 5.44 5.92
C ALA A 39 5.65 6.55 5.04
N HIS A 40 6.44 7.61 4.90
CA HIS A 40 6.19 8.73 4.00
C HIS A 40 7.32 8.84 2.99
N PHE A 41 6.97 9.03 1.72
CA PHE A 41 7.92 9.21 0.63
C PHE A 41 7.89 10.66 0.14
N TYR A 42 9.02 11.13 -0.41
CA TYR A 42 9.10 12.46 -1.00
C TYR A 42 8.12 12.68 -2.15
N SER A 43 7.71 11.62 -2.86
CA SER A 43 6.72 11.70 -3.92
C SER A 43 5.29 12.02 -3.44
N GLY A 44 5.03 11.97 -2.13
CA GLY A 44 3.68 12.05 -1.58
C GLY A 44 2.99 10.69 -1.49
N LEU A 45 3.69 9.59 -1.81
CA LEU A 45 3.27 8.24 -1.44
C LEU A 45 3.31 8.09 0.09
N PHE A 46 2.27 7.49 0.62
CA PHE A 46 2.17 7.06 2.02
C PHE A 46 1.98 5.55 2.03
N LEU A 47 2.63 4.87 2.97
CA LEU A 47 2.46 3.44 3.24
C LEU A 47 2.13 3.23 4.72
N SER A 48 1.15 2.37 4.98
CA SER A 48 0.89 1.81 6.31
C SER A 48 0.72 0.31 6.16
N GLY A 49 1.35 -0.47 7.02
CA GLY A 49 1.26 -1.93 7.00
C GLY A 49 1.15 -2.51 8.40
N CYS A 50 0.48 -3.64 8.53
CA CYS A 50 0.35 -4.38 9.78
C CYS A 50 0.26 -5.88 9.51
N TYR A 51 0.46 -6.67 10.57
CA TYR A 51 0.13 -8.09 10.52
C TYR A 51 -1.39 -8.26 10.45
N GLU A 52 -1.83 -9.17 9.59
CA GLU A 52 -3.22 -9.59 9.50
C GLU A 52 -3.45 -10.74 10.49
N VAL A 53 -4.51 -10.62 11.28
CA VAL A 53 -4.81 -11.53 12.40
C VAL A 53 -6.18 -12.18 12.22
N ASP A 54 -7.11 -11.50 11.56
CA ASP A 54 -8.53 -11.87 11.56
C ASP A 54 -9.04 -12.32 10.19
N ASP A 55 -8.52 -11.74 9.10
CA ASP A 55 -8.97 -12.00 7.74
C ASP A 55 -7.82 -12.49 6.83
N PRO A 56 -7.54 -13.80 6.78
CA PRO A 56 -6.44 -14.35 6.00
C PRO A 56 -6.71 -14.44 4.49
N ASP A 57 -7.88 -14.03 4.00
CA ASP A 57 -8.26 -14.24 2.60
C ASP A 57 -7.73 -13.12 1.69
N ILE A 58 -7.36 -13.48 0.46
CA ILE A 58 -7.00 -12.49 -0.56
C ILE A 58 -8.24 -11.71 -0.97
N ARG A 59 -8.15 -10.37 -0.95
CA ARG A 59 -9.25 -9.46 -1.32
C ARG A 59 -9.18 -9.00 -2.78
N ALA A 60 -8.02 -9.09 -3.42
CA ALA A 60 -7.89 -8.77 -4.84
C ALA A 60 -8.85 -9.60 -5.71
N GLN A 61 -9.57 -8.93 -6.62
CA GLN A 61 -10.59 -9.56 -7.46
C GLN A 61 -10.01 -10.55 -8.48
N ASP A 62 -8.86 -10.22 -9.08
CA ASP A 62 -8.13 -11.07 -10.00
C ASP A 62 -6.77 -11.42 -9.37
N THR A 63 -6.63 -12.68 -8.97
CA THR A 63 -5.45 -13.16 -8.25
C THR A 63 -4.42 -13.83 -9.17
N ASN A 64 -4.69 -13.99 -10.47
CA ASN A 64 -3.87 -14.81 -11.37
C ASN A 64 -3.55 -16.21 -10.77
N ASP A 65 -4.57 -16.90 -10.25
CA ASP A 65 -4.48 -18.22 -9.59
C ASP A 65 -3.62 -18.26 -8.31
N LEU A 66 -3.19 -17.11 -7.78
CA LEU A 66 -2.51 -17.05 -6.49
C LEU A 66 -3.49 -17.41 -5.36
N ALA A 67 -3.04 -18.33 -4.51
CA ALA A 67 -3.73 -18.75 -3.31
C ALA A 67 -2.72 -18.87 -2.16
N PHE A 68 -2.77 -17.94 -1.20
CA PHE A 68 -1.98 -17.97 0.01
C PHE A 68 -2.76 -17.32 1.17
N THR A 69 -2.44 -17.74 2.40
CA THR A 69 -2.93 -17.10 3.61
C THR A 69 -2.25 -15.74 3.77
N VAL A 70 -3.04 -14.68 3.74
CA VAL A 70 -2.58 -13.32 4.01
C VAL A 70 -2.14 -13.22 5.46
N ALA A 71 -0.90 -12.80 5.67
CA ALA A 71 -0.31 -12.56 6.99
C ALA A 71 0.09 -11.10 7.19
N ILE A 72 0.26 -10.34 6.11
CA ILE A 72 0.51 -8.91 6.13
C ILE A 72 -0.40 -8.24 5.13
N ARG A 73 -0.99 -7.12 5.55
CA ARG A 73 -1.65 -6.17 4.65
C ARG A 73 -0.96 -4.83 4.74
N CYS A 74 -0.74 -4.21 3.59
CA CYS A 74 -0.37 -2.81 3.53
C CYS A 74 -1.36 -2.03 2.68
N TYR A 75 -1.53 -0.79 3.08
CA TYR A 75 -2.28 0.24 2.40
C TYR A 75 -1.30 1.31 1.95
N LEU A 76 -1.33 1.62 0.66
CA LEU A 76 -0.56 2.70 0.09
C LEU A 76 -1.52 3.72 -0.52
N ARG A 77 -1.28 4.99 -0.23
CA ARG A 77 -2.09 6.10 -0.77
C ARG A 77 -1.20 7.18 -1.34
N ILE A 78 -1.52 7.61 -2.56
CA ILE A 78 -0.91 8.79 -3.16
C ILE A 78 -1.69 10.02 -2.65
N LYS A 79 -1.06 10.81 -1.78
CA LYS A 79 -1.70 11.98 -1.16
C LYS A 79 -1.50 13.23 -2.02
N GLY A 80 -2.57 13.66 -2.69
CA GLY A 80 -2.58 14.93 -3.44
C GLY A 80 -1.80 14.87 -4.76
N PRO A 81 -1.57 16.02 -5.42
CA PRO A 81 -0.70 16.07 -6.58
C PRO A 81 0.73 15.75 -6.16
N ALA A 82 1.43 14.93 -6.94
CA ALA A 82 2.84 14.66 -6.74
C ALA A 82 3.64 15.97 -6.83
N PRO A 83 4.68 16.16 -5.98
CA PRO A 83 5.63 17.26 -6.14
C PRO A 83 6.26 17.28 -7.54
N GLU A 84 6.71 18.46 -7.98
CA GLU A 84 7.34 18.61 -9.30
C GLU A 84 8.56 17.70 -9.44
N GLY A 85 8.60 16.90 -10.52
CA GLY A 85 9.66 15.93 -10.78
C GLY A 85 9.56 14.61 -10.02
N ALA A 86 8.54 14.42 -9.16
CA ALA A 86 8.31 13.17 -8.46
C ALA A 86 7.25 12.30 -9.17
N ASP A 87 7.42 10.98 -9.09
CA ASP A 87 6.48 10.00 -9.62
C ASP A 87 6.14 8.94 -8.54
N PRO A 88 5.02 9.08 -7.82
CA PRO A 88 4.61 8.12 -6.79
C PRO A 88 4.42 6.70 -7.31
N LEU A 89 4.04 6.54 -8.59
CA LEU A 89 3.88 5.21 -9.19
C LEU A 89 5.23 4.57 -9.52
N ALA A 90 6.27 5.38 -9.76
CA ALA A 90 7.64 4.88 -9.83
C ALA A 90 8.08 4.34 -8.46
N ASP A 91 7.81 5.05 -7.37
CA ASP A 91 8.12 4.59 -6.01
C ASP A 91 7.38 3.29 -5.66
N VAL A 92 6.10 3.16 -6.03
CA VAL A 92 5.33 1.91 -5.84
C VAL A 92 5.98 0.75 -6.60
N ARG A 93 6.37 0.99 -7.86
CA ARG A 93 7.03 -0.03 -8.69
C ARG A 93 8.37 -0.44 -8.07
N GLU A 94 9.16 0.54 -7.64
CA GLU A 94 10.45 0.28 -7.03
C GLU A 94 10.28 -0.49 -5.72
N LEU A 95 9.32 -0.11 -4.88
CA LEU A 95 8.99 -0.85 -3.65
C LEU A 95 8.69 -2.32 -3.94
N ALA A 96 7.83 -2.61 -4.93
CA ALA A 96 7.52 -3.98 -5.33
C ALA A 96 8.77 -4.76 -5.78
N GLN A 97 9.68 -4.12 -6.51
CA GLN A 97 10.96 -4.71 -6.93
C GLN A 97 11.89 -4.96 -5.74
N GLN A 98 11.99 -4.01 -4.80
CA GLN A 98 12.81 -4.17 -3.60
C GLN A 98 12.29 -5.30 -2.71
N LEU A 99 10.96 -5.45 -2.59
CA LEU A 99 10.31 -6.54 -1.86
C LEU A 99 10.59 -7.90 -2.53
N ALA A 100 10.38 -8.03 -3.84
CA ALA A 100 10.65 -9.25 -4.58
C ALA A 100 12.12 -9.67 -4.55
N THR A 101 13.05 -8.72 -4.34
CA THR A 101 14.48 -9.01 -4.23
C THR A 101 14.90 -9.41 -2.80
N ARG A 102 14.19 -8.93 -1.77
CA ARG A 102 14.55 -9.12 -0.35
C ARG A 102 13.84 -10.28 0.32
N CYS A 103 12.64 -10.64 -0.14
CA CYS A 103 11.86 -11.72 0.43
C CYS A 103 11.31 -12.64 -0.66
N ASP A 104 11.17 -13.91 -0.33
CA ASP A 104 10.61 -14.95 -1.20
C ASP A 104 9.09 -15.11 -0.99
N ALA A 105 8.44 -14.11 -0.38
CA ALA A 105 7.02 -14.12 -0.10
C ALA A 105 6.20 -14.12 -1.39
N CYS A 106 5.09 -14.87 -1.42
CA CYS A 106 4.05 -14.56 -2.37
C CYS A 106 3.36 -13.28 -1.91
N PHE A 107 3.21 -12.33 -2.82
CA PHE A 107 2.44 -11.13 -2.59
C PHE A 107 1.74 -10.71 -3.87
N LEU A 108 0.73 -9.89 -3.72
CA LEU A 108 0.05 -9.22 -4.82
C LEU A 108 -0.18 -7.76 -4.46
N MET A 109 -0.25 -6.92 -5.49
CA MET A 109 -0.65 -5.53 -5.34
C MET A 109 -1.86 -5.27 -6.22
N SER A 110 -2.91 -4.72 -5.63
CA SER A 110 -4.14 -4.33 -6.31
C SER A 110 -4.42 -2.86 -6.08
N PHE A 111 -5.20 -2.22 -6.95
CA PHE A 111 -5.63 -0.84 -6.74
C PHE A 111 -7.14 -0.81 -6.52
N GLN A 112 -7.58 0.09 -5.64
CA GLN A 112 -8.97 0.44 -5.48
C GLN A 112 -9.18 1.87 -5.99
N TYR A 113 -10.07 2.00 -6.97
CA TYR A 113 -10.46 3.30 -7.49
C TYR A 113 -11.45 3.98 -6.54
N GLU A 114 -11.10 5.16 -6.03
CA GLU A 114 -11.99 5.96 -5.19
C GLU A 114 -12.81 6.92 -6.08
N SER A 115 -14.13 6.69 -6.13
CA SER A 115 -15.11 7.60 -6.75
C SER A 115 -15.90 8.33 -5.67
N LEU A 116 -16.12 9.63 -5.85
CA LEU A 116 -17.05 10.37 -4.99
C LEU A 116 -18.48 9.85 -5.25
N MET A 117 -19.14 9.33 -4.21
CA MET A 117 -20.52 8.82 -4.31
C MET A 117 -21.55 9.85 -3.83
N TYR A 118 -21.24 10.55 -2.74
CA TYR A 118 -22.15 11.49 -2.09
C TYR A 118 -21.36 12.68 -1.57
N TYR A 119 -21.99 13.86 -1.58
CA TYR A 119 -21.46 15.02 -0.87
C TYR A 119 -22.62 15.83 -0.27
N ARG A 120 -22.32 16.61 0.76
CA ARG A 120 -23.27 17.56 1.35
C ARG A 120 -22.64 18.94 1.35
N ASP A 121 -23.36 19.90 0.81
CA ASP A 121 -23.00 21.32 0.85
C ASP A 121 -24.12 22.16 1.47
N GLU A 122 -24.04 23.48 1.36
CA GLU A 122 -25.06 24.42 1.85
C GLU A 122 -26.43 24.24 1.17
N ALA A 123 -26.47 23.67 -0.05
CA ALA A 123 -27.70 23.43 -0.80
C ALA A 123 -28.35 22.08 -0.47
N GLY A 124 -27.66 21.18 0.23
CA GLY A 124 -28.23 19.92 0.71
C GLY A 124 -27.34 18.71 0.47
N PHE A 125 -27.96 17.53 0.48
CA PHE A 125 -27.31 16.24 0.23
C PHE A 125 -27.43 15.88 -1.25
N HIS A 126 -26.31 15.48 -1.85
CA HIS A 126 -26.19 15.18 -3.28
C HIS A 126 -25.71 13.75 -3.50
N VAL A 127 -26.29 13.12 -4.51
CA VAL A 127 -25.93 11.79 -5.02
C VAL A 127 -25.32 11.98 -6.40
N LEU A 128 -24.16 11.36 -6.65
CA LEU A 128 -23.43 11.43 -7.92
C LEU A 128 -23.66 10.20 -8.80
#